data_AF-A0A8J6NFZ4-F1
#
_entry.id   AF-A0A8J6NFZ4-F1
#
_cell.length_a   1.000
_cell.length_b   1.000
_cell.length_c   1.000
_cell.angle_alpha   90.00
_cell.angle_beta   90.00
_cell.angle_gamma   90.00
#
_symmetry.space_group_name_H-M   'P 1'
#
loop_
_entity.id
_entity.type
_entity.pdbx_description
1 polymer ?
#
loop_
_entity_poly.entity_id
_entity_poly.type
_entity_poly.pdbx_seq_one_letter_code
_entity_poly.pdbx_strand_id
1 'polypeptide(L)' 'MSWESSIEYYRIVNEGVKEKLGGLHSARSLMISVDFAEIETLQNEDRWDEATQAIIEVAQQVESGIDTI' A
#
# COMPACT_ATOMS: atom_id res chain seq x y z
N MET A 1 3.40 -9.16 -4.10
CA MET A 1 2.29 -8.24 -3.75
C MET A 1 1.51 -7.98 -5.02
N SER A 2 0.35 -8.63 -5.22
CA SER A 2 -0.42 -8.44 -6.46
C SER A 2 -1.55 -7.42 -6.24
N TRP A 3 -1.92 -6.70 -7.30
CA TRP A 3 -2.94 -5.66 -7.24
C TRP A 3 -4.32 -6.22 -6.85
N GLU A 4 -4.59 -7.49 -7.17
CA GLU A 4 -5.82 -8.19 -6.80
C GLU A 4 -6.01 -8.24 -5.28
N SER A 5 -4.92 -8.47 -4.54
CA SER A 5 -4.97 -8.46 -3.07
C SER A 5 -5.21 -7.05 -2.52
N SER A 6 -4.63 -6.03 -3.13
CA SER A 6 -4.77 -4.63 -2.70
C SER A 6 -6.22 -4.14 -2.77
N ILE A 7 -6.99 -4.57 -3.76
CA ILE A 7 -8.42 -4.26 -3.87
C ILE A 7 -9.21 -4.81 -2.68
N GLU A 8 -8.92 -6.06 -2.28
CA GLU A 8 -9.59 -6.67 -1.13
C GLU A 8 -9.27 -5.93 0.18
N TYR A 9 -8.02 -5.50 0.39
CA TYR A 9 -7.66 -4.67 1.54
C TYR A 9 -8.43 -3.35 1.56
N TYR A 10 -8.50 -2.64 0.43
CA TYR A 10 -9.24 -1.39 0.34
C TYR A 10 -10.72 -1.57 0.67
N ARG A 11 -11.33 -2.65 0.14
CA ARG A 11 -12.73 -3.00 0.37
C ARG A 11 -13.00 -3.28 1.85
N ILE A 12 -12.24 -4.19 2.45
CA ILE A 12 -12.42 -4.60 3.87
C ILE A 12 -12.28 -3.39 4.81
N VAL A 13 -11.28 -2.54 4.58
CA VAL A 13 -11.04 -1.35 5.41
C VAL A 13 -12.21 -0.37 5.32
N ASN A 14 -12.72 -0.09 4.12
CA ASN A 14 -13.85 0.83 3.94
C ASN A 14 -15.16 0.26 4.47
N GLU A 15 -15.42 -1.04 4.30
CA GLU A 15 -16.56 -1.73 4.88
C GLU A 15 -16.56 -1.61 6.40
N GLY A 16 -15.41 -1.83 7.05
CA GLY A 16 -15.28 -1.68 8.50
C GLY A 16 -15.51 -0.25 9.00
N VAL A 17 -15.11 0.78 8.24
CA VAL A 17 -15.40 2.19 8.59
C VAL A 17 -16.89 2.49 8.44
N LYS A 18 -17.50 2.04 7.33
CA LYS A 18 -18.93 2.21 7.09
C LYS A 18 -19.77 1.49 8.16
N GLU A 19 -19.36 0.30 8.59
CA GLU A 19 -20.06 -0.45 9.65
C GLU A 19 -20.04 0.31 10.99
N LYS A 20 -18.90 0.94 11.33
CA LYS A 20 -18.73 1.67 12.59
C LYS A 20 -19.38 3.05 12.60
N LEU A 21 -19.30 3.79 11.48
CA LEU A 21 -19.70 5.20 11.42
C LEU A 21 -21.02 5.43 10.65
N GLY A 22 -21.48 4.45 9.88
CA GLY A 22 -22.72 4.53 9.11
C GLY A 22 -22.67 5.48 7.91
N GLY A 23 -23.83 5.70 7.28
CA GLY A 23 -23.99 6.68 6.21
C GLY A 23 -23.04 6.48 5.02
N LEU A 24 -22.37 7.56 4.63
CA LEU A 24 -21.41 7.61 3.51
C LEU A 24 -19.96 7.70 4.01
N HIS A 25 -19.68 7.27 5.25
CA HIS A 25 -18.32 7.26 5.77
C HIS A 25 -17.45 6.21 5.07
N SER A 26 -16.23 6.64 4.72
CA SER A 26 -15.17 5.83 4.13
C SER A 26 -13.87 6.02 4.90
N ALA A 27 -12.94 5.08 4.75
CA ALA A 27 -11.63 5.22 5.34
C ALA A 27 -10.81 6.28 4.59
N ARG A 28 -10.12 7.16 5.34
CA ARG A 28 -9.10 8.02 4.75
C ARG A 28 -7.85 7.17 4.48
N SER A 29 -7.54 6.94 3.22
CA SER A 29 -6.43 6.06 2.82
C SER A 29 -5.69 6.60 1.60
N LEU A 30 -4.37 6.44 1.59
CA LEU A 30 -3.52 6.61 0.42
C LEU A 30 -2.97 5.24 0.04
N MET A 31 -3.03 4.87 -1.24
CA MET A 31 -2.55 3.59 -1.75
C MET A 31 -1.60 3.86 -2.91
N ILE A 32 -0.39 3.31 -2.82
CA ILE A 32 0.59 3.31 -3.92
C ILE A 32 0.71 1.88 -4.42
N SER A 33 0.46 1.70 -5.72
CA SER A 33 0.68 0.41 -6.39
C SER A 33 2.10 0.39 -6.92
N VAL A 34 2.91 -0.54 -6.42
CA VAL A 34 4.29 -0.76 -6.88
C VAL A 34 4.31 -1.84 -7.96
N ASP A 35 5.23 -1.71 -8.92
CA ASP A 35 5.55 -2.82 -9.80
C ASP A 35 6.36 -3.84 -8.99
N PHE A 36 5.73 -4.95 -8.66
CA PHE A 36 6.35 -5.97 -7.83
C PHE A 36 7.40 -6.79 -8.58
N ALA A 37 7.44 -6.73 -9.92
CA ALA A 37 8.41 -7.50 -10.71
C ALA A 37 9.86 -7.07 -10.43
N GLU A 38 10.10 -5.79 -10.18
CA GLU A 38 11.42 -5.26 -9.83
C GLU A 38 11.88 -5.76 -8.45
N ILE A 39 10.98 -5.75 -7.47
CA ILE A 39 11.26 -6.24 -6.11
C ILE A 39 11.49 -7.76 -6.14
N GLU A 40 10.68 -8.52 -6.88
CA GLU A 40 10.84 -9.97 -7.03
C GLU A 40 12.20 -10.32 -7.67
N THR A 41 12.64 -9.54 -8.67
CA THR A 41 13.96 -9.71 -9.29
C THR A 41 15.08 -9.54 -8.26
N LEU A 42 15.04 -8.47 -7.46
CA LEU A 42 16.05 -8.22 -6.42
C LEU A 42 16.05 -9.31 -5.33
N GLN A 43 14.88 -9.81 -4.94
CA GLN A 43 14.77 -10.92 -3.97
C GLN A 43 15.37 -12.22 -4.51
N ASN A 44 15.10 -12.55 -5.78
CA ASN A 44 15.64 -13.74 -6.43
C ASN A 44 17.18 -13.68 -6.60
N GLU A 45 17.75 -12.48 -6.68
CA GLU A 45 19.20 -12.24 -6.73
C GLU A 45 19.85 -12.15 -5.34
N ASP A 46 19.12 -12.42 -4.25
CA ASP A 46 19.55 -12.25 -2.85
C ASP A 46 19.94 -10.81 -2.47
N ARG A 47 19.49 -9.81 -3.24
CA ARG A 47 19.76 -8.37 -3.04
C ARG A 47 18.72 -7.76 -2.11
N TRP A 48 18.62 -8.34 -0.91
CA TRP A 48 17.61 -7.96 0.09
C TRP A 48 17.71 -6.51 0.56
N ASP A 49 18.93 -5.97 0.65
CA ASP A 49 19.14 -4.57 1.06
C ASP A 49 18.53 -3.59 0.05
N GLU A 50 18.68 -3.87 -1.25
CA GLU A 50 18.15 -3.02 -2.32
C GLU A 50 16.64 -3.16 -2.45
N ALA A 51 16.12 -4.38 -2.33
CA ALA A 51 14.67 -4.61 -2.27
C ALA A 51 14.04 -3.87 -1.07
N THR A 52 14.73 -3.85 0.08
CA THR A 52 14.29 -3.13 1.28
C THR A 52 14.31 -1.63 1.05
N GLN A 53 15.38 -1.10 0.45
CA GLN A 53 15.51 0.31 0.16
C GLN A 53 14.40 0.80 -0.79
N ALA A 54 14.09 0.03 -1.85
CA ALA A 54 13.00 0.36 -2.77
C ALA A 54 11.64 0.44 -2.06
N ILE A 55 11.36 -0.46 -1.12
CA ILE A 55 10.12 -0.44 -0.33
C ILE A 55 10.09 0.76 0.63
N ILE A 56 11.23 1.10 1.26
CA ILE A 56 11.34 2.26 2.17
C ILE A 56 11.03 3.56 1.42
N GLU A 57 11.57 3.73 0.21
CA GLU A 57 11.33 4.93 -0.59
C GLU A 57 9.85 5.12 -0.93
N VAL A 58 9.16 4.02 -1.28
CA VAL A 58 7.71 4.05 -1.51
C VAL A 58 6.96 4.40 -0.21
N ALA A 59 7.36 3.82 0.93
CA ALA A 59 6.73 4.13 2.21
C ALA A 59 6.86 5.60 2.59
N GLN A 60 8.03 6.22 2.36
CA GLN A 60 8.26 7.65 2.59
C GLN A 60 7.38 8.55 1.70
N GLN A 61 7.12 8.13 0.46
CA GLN A 61 6.17 8.83 -0.42
C GLN A 61 4.73 8.74 0.11
N VAL A 62 4.32 7.59 0.65
CA VAL A 62 3.01 7.45 1.28
C VAL A 62 2.88 8.38 2.50
N GLU A 63 3.90 8.39 3.36
CA GLU A 63 3.91 9.21 4.58
C GLU A 63 3.79 10.69 4.25
N SER A 64 4.64 11.20 3.36
CA SER A 64 4.58 12.60 2.92
C SER A 64 3.28 12.98 2.21
N GLY A 65 2.68 12.06 1.46
CA GLY A 65 1.37 12.25 0.82
C GLY A 65 0.22 12.33 1.83
N ILE A 66 0.31 11.64 2.97
CA ILE A 66 -0.71 11.71 4.04
C ILE A 66 -0.66 13.05 4.79
N ASP A 67 0.54 13.60 5.00
CA ASP A 67 0.71 14.89 5.68
C ASP A 67 0.28 16.10 4.84
N THR A 68 0.17 15.92 3.51
CA THR A 68 -0.13 17.00 2.56
C THR A 68 -1.63 17.13 2.21
N ILE A 69 -2.52 16.29 2.78
CA ILE A 69 -3.98 16.27 2.51
C ILE A 69 -4.83 16.80 3.67
#